data_AF-M6GGS1-F1
#
_entry.id   AF-M6GGS1-F1
#
_cell.length_a   1.000
_cell.length_b   1.000
_cell.length_c   1.000
_cell.angle_alpha   90.00
_cell.angle_beta   90.00
_cell.angle_gamma   90.00
#
_symmetry.space_group_name_H-M   'P 1'
#
loop_
_entity.id
_entity.type
_entity.pdbx_description
1 polymer ?
#
loop_
_entity_poly.entity_id
_entity_poly.type
_entity_poly.pdbx_seq_one_letter_code
_entity_poly.pdbx_strand_id
1 'polypeptide(L)'
;MKIAAVAALTVALTACKGDDDDDDVVMLALLYLADQTSGNCVTITKDDGVHPGAGAGDGIPTYTATGTTKPKAACGGSFNVAVIVNNAEAVVNSVKASYQAAKDKADTAGSNCTGANQASASLQLAIDAVTVLKVQQTLAGIPAGGNNIGSYCATNGTGWNLNPLALGGSTVSTDPAYFGKTVYACASEQAKEKLLSGLSVNNYSTIAGSVATDMATHLIFKQKTAAVSASNFNWTAAAAAKGRLINVTELTTAGKSGAALIAFTVANLINAQFVNLGAGAAPGAVTARACAKAILANESTEAQSIAAALHDNIPAAGTFFAGAATGSSTTGDIITTAQAAEVKEVLFSSLSCKYGDFDEENTTNKTTVGTEANVKNIGTCPTTYPKI
;
A
#
# COMPACT_ATOMS: atom_id res chain seq x y z
N MET A 1 -15.91 7.10 -9.84
CA MET A 1 -17.05 7.95 -10.27
C MET A 1 -16.58 9.38 -10.14
N LYS A 2 -16.47 10.00 -11.30
CA LYS A 2 -15.30 10.79 -11.70
C LYS A 2 -15.55 12.26 -11.37
N ILE A 3 -14.64 13.20 -11.64
CA ILE A 3 -14.90 14.66 -11.54
C ILE A 3 -16.24 15.09 -12.18
N ALA A 4 -16.78 14.29 -13.11
CA ALA A 4 -18.14 14.40 -13.64
C ALA A 4 -19.30 14.17 -12.65
N ALA A 5 -19.13 13.39 -11.57
CA ALA A 5 -20.13 13.21 -10.51
C ALA A 5 -20.11 14.37 -9.53
N VAL A 6 -18.94 14.97 -9.28
CA VAL A 6 -18.81 16.24 -8.55
C VAL A 6 -19.45 17.35 -9.40
N ALA A 7 -19.13 17.43 -10.69
CA ALA A 7 -19.77 18.37 -11.61
C ALA A 7 -21.27 18.10 -11.82
N ALA A 8 -21.73 16.84 -11.81
CA ALA A 8 -23.16 16.51 -11.88
C ALA A 8 -23.88 16.79 -10.57
N LEU A 9 -23.22 16.63 -9.40
CA LEU A 9 -23.73 17.14 -8.13
C LEU A 9 -23.76 18.67 -8.16
N THR A 10 -22.73 19.34 -8.67
CA THR A 10 -22.71 20.80 -8.83
C THR A 10 -23.89 21.25 -9.68
N VAL A 11 -24.11 20.63 -10.86
CA VAL A 11 -25.24 20.92 -11.75
C VAL A 11 -26.58 20.61 -11.08
N ALA A 12 -26.71 19.49 -10.37
CA ALA A 12 -27.95 19.12 -9.68
C ALA A 12 -28.26 20.01 -8.46
N LEU A 13 -27.24 20.42 -7.69
CA LEU A 13 -27.37 21.33 -6.55
C LEU A 13 -27.62 22.78 -7.00
N THR A 14 -27.02 23.23 -8.11
CA THR A 14 -27.38 24.51 -8.75
C THR A 14 -28.76 24.50 -9.41
N ALA A 15 -29.28 23.32 -9.79
CA ALA A 15 -30.61 23.17 -10.40
C ALA A 15 -31.75 23.02 -9.37
N CYS A 16 -31.44 22.61 -8.12
CA CYS A 16 -32.37 22.63 -6.99
C CYS A 16 -32.50 24.02 -6.32
N LYS A 17 -32.01 25.07 -6.98
CA LYS A 17 -31.99 26.44 -6.49
C LYS A 17 -33.40 27.03 -6.55
N GLY A 18 -34.02 27.18 -5.39
CA GLY A 18 -34.90 28.32 -5.13
C GLY A 18 -34.04 29.57 -4.93
N ASP A 19 -34.62 30.75 -5.16
CA ASP A 19 -33.98 32.07 -5.30
C ASP A 19 -33.14 32.60 -4.10
N ASP A 20 -32.63 31.75 -3.20
CA ASP A 20 -31.92 32.18 -2.00
C ASP A 20 -30.39 31.93 -2.07
N ASP A 21 -29.65 32.89 -1.50
CA ASP A 21 -28.20 33.18 -1.59
C ASP A 21 -27.24 32.13 -0.95
N ASP A 22 -27.58 30.83 -0.93
CA ASP A 22 -26.80 29.78 -0.27
C ASP A 22 -25.61 29.21 -1.09
N ASP A 23 -25.00 30.02 -1.96
CA ASP A 23 -23.88 29.59 -2.82
C ASP A 23 -22.64 29.15 -1.99
N ASP A 24 -22.48 29.69 -0.78
CA ASP A 24 -21.38 29.36 0.12
C ASP A 24 -21.50 27.95 0.71
N VAL A 25 -22.71 27.44 1.00
CA VAL A 25 -22.89 26.13 1.65
C VAL A 25 -22.66 24.99 0.67
N VAL A 26 -23.09 25.14 -0.58
CA VAL A 26 -22.88 24.15 -1.64
C VAL A 26 -21.40 24.12 -2.05
N MET A 27 -20.77 25.29 -2.22
CA MET A 27 -19.34 25.35 -2.50
C MET A 27 -18.51 24.83 -1.33
N LEU A 28 -18.89 25.12 -0.08
CA LEU A 28 -18.24 24.58 1.12
C LEU A 28 -18.42 23.06 1.25
N ALA A 29 -19.59 22.51 0.91
CA ALA A 29 -19.82 21.07 0.89
C ALA A 29 -19.00 20.37 -0.21
N LEU A 30 -18.87 20.99 -1.39
CA LEU A 30 -18.04 20.49 -2.49
C LEU A 30 -16.55 20.60 -2.16
N LEU A 31 -16.10 21.70 -1.56
CA LEU A 31 -14.74 21.86 -1.04
C LEU A 31 -14.46 20.85 0.07
N TYR A 32 -15.43 20.60 0.95
CA TYR A 32 -15.32 19.61 2.02
C TYR A 32 -15.21 18.19 1.43
N LEU A 33 -16.06 17.82 0.46
CA LEU A 33 -15.93 16.52 -0.22
C LEU A 33 -14.59 16.40 -0.97
N ALA A 34 -14.15 17.45 -1.66
CA ALA A 34 -12.86 17.47 -2.33
C ALA A 34 -11.70 17.33 -1.33
N ASP A 35 -11.75 18.05 -0.21
CA ASP A 35 -10.76 18.01 0.88
C ASP A 35 -10.70 16.66 1.59
N GLN A 36 -11.86 16.01 1.82
CA GLN A 36 -11.91 14.68 2.41
C GLN A 36 -11.39 13.58 1.47
N THR A 37 -11.55 13.78 0.16
CA THR A 37 -11.14 12.83 -0.88
C THR A 37 -9.76 13.09 -1.47
N SER A 38 -9.07 14.17 -1.10
CA SER A 38 -7.73 14.52 -1.58
C SER A 38 -6.60 14.12 -0.61
N GLY A 39 -6.89 13.33 0.42
CA GLY A 39 -5.95 13.09 1.51
C GLY A 39 -4.66 12.38 1.08
N ASN A 40 -3.52 13.00 1.38
CA ASN A 40 -2.24 12.34 1.54
C ASN A 40 -1.82 12.54 3.01
N CYS A 41 -1.41 11.47 3.66
CA CYS A 41 -1.02 11.45 5.06
C CYS A 41 0.50 11.26 5.15
N VAL A 42 1.14 12.02 6.04
CA VAL A 42 2.57 11.89 6.32
C VAL A 42 2.76 11.28 7.70
N THR A 43 3.51 10.18 7.75
CA THR A 43 3.96 9.53 8.99
C THR A 43 5.42 9.87 9.22
N ILE A 44 5.78 10.38 10.40
CA ILE A 44 7.17 10.64 10.76
C ILE A 44 7.66 9.52 11.68
N THR A 45 8.83 8.96 11.40
CA THR A 45 9.47 7.94 12.24
C THR A 45 10.85 8.44 12.64
N LYS A 46 11.18 8.31 13.93
CA LYS A 46 12.51 8.62 14.45
C LYS A 46 13.51 7.56 14.01
N ASP A 47 14.61 7.99 13.41
CA ASP A 47 15.66 7.13 12.88
C ASP A 47 16.76 6.93 13.96
N ASP A 48 16.38 6.29 15.07
CA ASP A 48 17.27 6.04 16.24
C ASP A 48 18.26 4.88 16.00
N GLY A 49 18.33 4.35 14.78
CA GLY A 49 19.06 3.13 14.44
C GLY A 49 20.58 3.27 14.31
N VAL A 50 21.15 4.45 14.58
CA VAL A 50 22.60 4.66 14.45
C VAL A 50 23.19 4.90 15.84
N HIS A 51 23.84 3.87 16.37
CA HIS A 51 24.54 3.88 17.66
C HIS A 51 25.44 5.13 17.83
N PRO A 52 25.68 5.60 19.07
CA PRO A 52 26.76 6.55 19.31
C PRO A 52 28.07 5.89 18.88
N GLY A 53 28.68 6.39 17.80
CA GLY A 53 29.98 5.94 17.30
C GLY A 53 29.99 5.17 15.97
N ALA A 54 28.86 4.95 15.31
CA ALA A 54 28.83 4.44 13.93
C ALA A 54 28.33 5.57 13.02
N GLY A 55 29.19 6.11 12.16
CA GLY A 55 28.93 7.37 11.45
C GLY A 55 27.65 7.40 10.60
N ALA A 56 26.89 8.49 10.76
CA ALA A 56 26.12 9.21 9.72
C ALA A 56 25.26 10.34 10.35
N GLY A 57 25.79 11.11 11.31
CA GLY A 57 25.08 12.23 11.90
C GLY A 57 26.00 13.12 12.73
N ASP A 58 25.79 14.42 12.64
CA ASP A 58 26.38 15.50 13.46
C ASP A 58 25.90 15.52 14.92
N GLY A 59 25.22 14.47 15.38
CA GLY A 59 24.57 14.39 16.69
C GLY A 59 23.13 14.91 16.72
N ILE A 60 22.56 15.33 15.58
CA ILE A 60 21.15 15.75 15.49
C ILE A 60 20.25 14.52 15.25
N PRO A 61 19.15 14.36 16.02
CA PRO A 61 18.15 13.32 15.75
C PRO A 61 17.66 13.38 14.30
N THR A 62 17.83 12.30 13.55
CA THR A 62 17.29 12.20 12.20
C THR A 62 15.90 11.59 12.25
N TYR A 63 15.00 12.13 11.43
CA TYR A 63 13.62 11.65 11.32
C TYR A 63 13.33 11.38 9.85
N THR A 64 12.58 10.32 9.56
CA THR A 64 12.09 10.02 8.20
C THR A 64 10.60 10.30 8.13
N ALA A 65 10.17 11.19 7.24
CA ALA A 65 8.75 11.36 6.92
C ALA A 65 8.38 10.52 5.71
N THR A 66 7.27 9.78 5.79
CA THR A 66 6.73 8.95 4.71
C THR A 66 5.31 9.39 4.39
N GLY A 67 5.11 9.92 3.18
CA GLY A 67 3.81 10.31 2.64
C GLY A 67 3.13 9.16 1.92
N THR A 68 1.86 8.94 2.21
CA THR A 68 1.00 7.89 1.63
C THR A 68 -0.38 8.45 1.33
N THR A 69 -1.07 7.91 0.33
CA THR A 69 -2.43 8.34 -0.01
C THR A 69 -3.45 7.64 0.87
N LYS A 70 -4.31 8.38 1.57
CA LYS A 70 -5.48 7.85 2.31
C LYS A 70 -6.54 8.95 2.45
N PRO A 71 -7.84 8.64 2.62
CA PRO A 71 -8.84 9.67 2.93
C PRO A 71 -8.40 10.58 4.09
N LYS A 72 -8.66 11.90 4.02
CA LYS A 72 -8.13 12.85 5.02
C LYS A 72 -8.58 12.54 6.45
N ALA A 73 -9.82 12.06 6.63
CA ALA A 73 -10.30 11.57 7.93
C ALA A 73 -9.55 10.33 8.45
N ALA A 74 -8.90 9.56 7.57
CA ALA A 74 -8.07 8.42 7.91
C ALA A 74 -6.61 8.79 8.18
N CYS A 75 -6.24 10.06 8.00
CA CYS A 75 -4.91 10.58 8.27
C CYS A 75 -4.66 10.77 9.78
N GLY A 76 -5.70 10.98 10.59
CA GLY A 76 -5.57 11.09 12.05
C GLY A 76 -6.34 9.99 12.77
N GLY A 77 -5.70 9.30 13.72
CA GLY A 77 -6.39 8.47 14.73
C GLY A 77 -7.05 7.17 14.26
N SER A 78 -7.95 6.67 15.13
CA SER A 78 -8.59 5.35 15.10
C SER A 78 -9.73 5.16 14.09
N PHE A 79 -10.01 6.15 13.23
CA PHE A 79 -11.21 6.16 12.37
C PHE A 79 -11.28 5.00 11.37
N ASN A 80 -10.15 4.43 10.97
CA ASN A 80 -10.07 3.24 10.11
C ASN A 80 -9.62 1.98 10.86
N VAL A 81 -9.81 1.93 12.18
CA VAL A 81 -9.43 0.79 13.01
C VAL A 81 -10.65 -0.01 13.44
N ALA A 82 -10.54 -1.33 13.39
CA ALA A 82 -11.47 -2.25 14.05
C ALA A 82 -10.69 -3.13 15.04
N VAL A 83 -11.37 -3.53 16.13
CA VAL A 83 -10.72 -4.29 17.20
C VAL A 83 -11.57 -5.49 17.58
N ILE A 84 -10.98 -6.68 17.52
CA ILE A 84 -11.55 -7.93 18.01
C ILE A 84 -10.94 -8.19 19.39
N VAL A 85 -11.77 -8.20 20.44
CA VAL A 85 -11.30 -8.33 21.83
C VAL A 85 -11.64 -9.70 22.37
N ASN A 86 -10.62 -10.39 22.90
CA ASN A 86 -10.75 -11.66 23.62
C ASN A 86 -11.64 -12.71 22.90
N ASN A 87 -11.55 -12.76 21.56
CA ASN A 87 -12.38 -13.63 20.74
C ASN A 87 -11.53 -14.22 19.60
N ALA A 88 -10.88 -15.34 19.91
CA ALA A 88 -9.99 -16.00 18.97
C ALA A 88 -10.76 -16.63 17.79
N GLU A 89 -12.00 -17.11 17.99
CA GLU A 89 -12.84 -17.59 16.88
C GLU A 89 -13.15 -16.48 15.89
N ALA A 90 -13.49 -15.27 16.35
CA ALA A 90 -13.76 -14.13 15.47
C ALA A 90 -12.52 -13.73 14.66
N VAL A 91 -11.32 -13.79 15.24
CA VAL A 91 -10.07 -13.58 14.51
C VAL A 91 -9.90 -14.64 13.42
N VAL A 92 -10.05 -15.92 13.77
CA VAL A 92 -9.94 -17.03 12.80
C VAL A 92 -10.94 -16.85 11.65
N ASN A 93 -12.20 -16.55 11.95
CA ASN A 93 -13.24 -16.38 10.95
C ASN A 93 -12.96 -15.19 10.03
N SER A 94 -12.49 -14.07 10.57
CA SER A 94 -12.15 -12.88 9.80
C SER A 94 -10.97 -13.11 8.84
N VAL A 95 -9.92 -13.77 9.33
CA VAL A 95 -8.75 -14.15 8.51
C VAL A 95 -9.17 -15.12 7.41
N LYS A 96 -9.96 -16.15 7.75
CA LYS A 96 -10.46 -17.12 6.76
C LYS A 96 -11.37 -16.46 5.72
N ALA A 97 -12.23 -15.53 6.10
CA ALA A 97 -13.08 -14.80 5.17
C ALA A 97 -12.25 -14.02 4.14
N SER A 98 -11.18 -13.34 4.59
CA SER A 98 -10.28 -12.61 3.71
C SER A 98 -9.58 -13.52 2.69
N TYR A 99 -9.02 -14.65 3.15
CA TYR A 99 -8.35 -15.60 2.25
C TYR A 99 -9.31 -16.40 1.39
N GLN A 100 -10.53 -16.69 1.86
CA GLN A 100 -11.56 -17.34 1.06
C GLN A 100 -11.99 -16.45 -0.09
N ALA A 101 -12.24 -15.15 0.15
CA ALA A 101 -12.58 -14.23 -0.93
C ALA A 101 -11.47 -14.14 -1.99
N ALA A 102 -10.19 -14.15 -1.57
CA ALA A 102 -9.07 -14.21 -2.51
C ALA A 102 -9.00 -15.56 -3.25
N LYS A 103 -9.26 -16.68 -2.55
CA LYS A 103 -9.31 -18.00 -3.16
C LYS A 103 -10.39 -18.08 -4.22
N ASP A 104 -11.58 -17.54 -3.96
CA ASP A 104 -12.68 -17.51 -4.91
C ASP A 104 -12.31 -16.74 -6.18
N LYS A 105 -11.53 -15.65 -6.05
CA LYS A 105 -10.96 -14.92 -7.19
C LYS A 105 -9.96 -15.76 -7.99
N ALA A 106 -9.10 -16.52 -7.33
CA ALA A 106 -8.18 -17.44 -7.98
C ALA A 106 -8.94 -18.59 -8.68
N ASP A 107 -9.94 -19.18 -8.04
CA ASP A 107 -10.76 -20.25 -8.63
C ASP A 107 -11.51 -19.77 -9.88
N THR A 108 -12.08 -18.56 -9.82
CA THR A 108 -12.79 -17.94 -10.95
C THR A 108 -11.86 -17.65 -12.14
N ALA A 109 -10.57 -17.41 -11.88
CA ALA A 109 -9.56 -17.21 -12.92
C ALA A 109 -9.17 -18.51 -13.67
N GLY A 110 -9.69 -19.66 -13.23
CA GLY A 110 -9.67 -20.91 -13.97
C GLY A 110 -8.40 -21.74 -13.81
N SER A 111 -8.16 -22.65 -14.76
CA SER A 111 -7.22 -23.76 -14.62
C SER A 111 -5.76 -23.37 -14.36
N ASN A 112 -5.34 -22.16 -14.74
CA ASN A 112 -4.00 -21.67 -14.46
C ASN A 112 -3.80 -21.38 -12.96
N CYS A 113 -4.88 -21.14 -12.22
CA CYS A 113 -4.85 -20.84 -10.79
C CYS A 113 -5.24 -22.02 -9.90
N THR A 114 -5.88 -23.05 -10.47
CA THR A 114 -6.39 -24.23 -9.76
C THR A 114 -5.47 -25.43 -10.02
N GLY A 115 -4.60 -25.75 -9.06
CA GLY A 115 -3.66 -26.88 -9.16
C GLY A 115 -2.72 -26.92 -7.97
N ALA A 116 -2.00 -28.04 -7.80
CA ALA A 116 -0.98 -28.15 -6.76
C ALA A 116 0.08 -27.05 -6.93
N ASN A 117 0.43 -26.37 -5.84
CA ASN A 117 1.38 -25.24 -5.82
C ASN A 117 0.95 -24.03 -6.69
N GLN A 118 -0.34 -23.88 -6.96
CA GLN A 118 -0.91 -22.68 -7.59
C GLN A 118 -1.65 -21.81 -6.57
N ALA A 119 -2.02 -20.59 -6.99
CA ALA A 119 -2.59 -19.57 -6.11
C ALA A 119 -3.77 -20.07 -5.27
N SER A 120 -4.72 -20.80 -5.87
CA SER A 120 -5.87 -21.35 -5.13
C SER A 120 -5.45 -22.34 -4.04
N ALA A 121 -4.54 -23.27 -4.35
CA ALA A 121 -4.04 -24.24 -3.37
C ALA A 121 -3.23 -23.56 -2.26
N SER A 122 -2.40 -22.56 -2.60
CA SER A 122 -1.64 -21.77 -1.61
C SER A 122 -2.56 -20.97 -0.69
N LEU A 123 -3.66 -20.41 -1.22
CA LEU A 123 -4.68 -19.73 -0.42
C LEU A 123 -5.44 -20.71 0.47
N GLN A 124 -5.73 -21.93 -0.01
CA GLN A 124 -6.31 -22.98 0.82
C GLN A 124 -5.39 -23.37 1.98
N LEU A 125 -4.08 -23.53 1.72
CA LEU A 125 -3.10 -23.79 2.79
C LEU A 125 -3.07 -22.65 3.82
N ALA A 126 -3.21 -21.39 3.40
CA ALA A 126 -3.32 -20.27 4.31
C ALA A 126 -4.61 -20.34 5.16
N ILE A 127 -5.74 -20.70 4.56
CA ILE A 127 -7.02 -20.93 5.28
C ILE A 127 -6.86 -22.05 6.31
N ASP A 128 -6.25 -23.16 5.94
CA ASP A 128 -6.09 -24.35 6.78
C ASP A 128 -5.07 -24.11 7.91
N ALA A 129 -4.08 -23.25 7.68
CA ALA A 129 -3.07 -22.91 8.67
C ALA A 129 -3.61 -22.07 9.84
N VAL A 130 -4.76 -21.41 9.67
CA VAL A 130 -5.35 -20.50 10.67
C VAL A 130 -6.15 -21.30 11.70
N THR A 131 -5.65 -21.34 12.94
CA THR A 131 -6.29 -22.07 14.04
C THR A 131 -6.45 -21.18 15.27
N VAL A 132 -7.47 -21.49 16.09
CA VAL A 132 -7.74 -20.81 17.36
C VAL A 132 -6.50 -20.86 18.27
N LEU A 133 -5.83 -22.01 18.34
CA LEU A 133 -4.62 -22.21 19.14
C LEU A 133 -3.50 -21.22 18.76
N LYS A 134 -3.23 -21.02 17.45
CA LYS A 134 -2.19 -20.09 17.00
C LYS A 134 -2.53 -18.64 17.32
N VAL A 135 -3.81 -18.27 17.23
CA VAL A 135 -4.29 -16.95 17.64
C VAL A 135 -4.10 -16.76 19.14
N GLN A 136 -4.55 -17.72 19.96
CA GLN A 136 -4.38 -17.69 21.42
C GLN A 136 -2.91 -17.59 21.83
N GLN A 137 -2.03 -18.36 21.20
CA GLN A 137 -0.58 -18.28 21.44
C GLN A 137 -0.01 -16.90 21.10
N THR A 138 -0.45 -16.30 19.99
CA THR A 138 -0.01 -14.96 19.60
C THR A 138 -0.49 -13.92 20.64
N LEU A 139 -1.75 -13.98 21.06
CA LEU A 139 -2.33 -13.05 22.02
C LEU A 139 -1.74 -13.21 23.43
N ALA A 140 -1.41 -14.43 23.83
CA ALA A 140 -0.74 -14.70 25.11
C ALA A 140 0.69 -14.17 25.17
N GLY A 141 1.36 -14.03 24.02
CA GLY A 141 2.71 -13.47 23.91
C GLY A 141 2.77 -11.94 24.00
N ILE A 142 1.63 -11.25 24.05
CA ILE A 142 1.56 -9.80 24.12
C ILE A 142 1.83 -9.35 25.57
N PRO A 143 2.91 -8.58 25.84
CA PRO A 143 3.23 -8.17 27.21
C PRO A 143 2.14 -7.26 27.78
N ALA A 144 1.69 -7.53 29.02
CA ALA A 144 0.65 -6.75 29.70
C ALA A 144 0.99 -5.25 29.92
N GLY A 145 2.22 -4.83 29.61
CA GLY A 145 2.72 -3.46 29.77
C GLY A 145 3.72 -3.02 28.70
N GLY A 146 3.67 -3.55 27.47
CA GLY A 146 4.52 -3.03 26.39
C GLY A 146 4.24 -1.54 26.15
N ASN A 147 5.24 -0.72 25.82
CA ASN A 147 5.07 0.75 25.64
C ASN A 147 5.01 1.18 24.17
N ASN A 148 4.98 0.25 23.22
CA ASN A 148 4.95 0.55 21.79
C ASN A 148 3.58 0.26 21.19
N ILE A 149 3.13 1.11 20.25
CA ILE A 149 1.95 0.83 19.44
C ILE A 149 2.22 -0.43 18.62
N GLY A 150 1.38 -1.45 18.77
CA GLY A 150 1.61 -2.81 18.27
C GLY A 150 2.07 -3.82 19.33
N SER A 151 2.39 -3.37 20.56
CA SER A 151 2.67 -4.24 21.70
C SER A 151 1.47 -4.53 22.60
N TYR A 152 0.27 -4.05 22.25
CA TYR A 152 -0.98 -4.31 23.00
C TYR A 152 -1.93 -5.25 22.27
N CYS A 153 -1.91 -5.23 20.95
CA CYS A 153 -2.80 -6.00 20.10
C CYS A 153 -2.04 -6.42 18.84
N ALA A 154 -2.38 -7.58 18.29
CA ALA A 154 -1.74 -8.14 17.12
C ALA A 154 -2.58 -7.92 15.86
N THR A 155 -1.94 -7.52 14.77
CA THR A 155 -2.55 -7.49 13.43
C THR A 155 -2.34 -8.81 12.67
N ASN A 156 -1.37 -9.60 13.11
CA ASN A 156 -0.92 -10.83 12.48
C ASN A 156 -0.19 -11.70 13.52
N GLY A 157 0.02 -12.96 13.16
CA GLY A 157 0.80 -13.91 13.94
C GLY A 157 1.25 -15.08 13.07
N THR A 158 1.81 -16.12 13.69
CA THR A 158 2.28 -17.29 12.96
C THR A 158 1.11 -17.96 12.21
N GLY A 159 1.13 -17.88 10.88
CA GLY A 159 0.12 -18.52 10.02
C GLY A 159 -1.21 -17.78 9.92
N TRP A 160 -1.32 -16.52 10.36
CA TRP A 160 -2.54 -15.72 10.18
C TRP A 160 -2.23 -14.22 10.06
N ASN A 161 -3.02 -13.50 9.26
CA ASN A 161 -2.94 -12.06 9.10
C ASN A 161 -4.35 -11.47 8.93
N LEU A 162 -4.75 -10.55 9.80
CA LEU A 162 -6.06 -9.88 9.71
C LEU A 162 -6.12 -8.82 8.61
N ASN A 163 -4.95 -8.34 8.17
CA ASN A 163 -4.80 -7.25 7.21
C ASN A 163 -3.95 -7.69 6.02
N PRO A 164 -4.40 -8.70 5.24
CA PRO A 164 -3.60 -9.28 4.16
C PRO A 164 -3.43 -8.35 2.95
N LEU A 165 -4.25 -7.32 2.79
CA LEU A 165 -4.10 -6.36 1.71
C LEU A 165 -3.14 -5.24 2.11
N ALA A 166 -1.97 -5.21 1.49
CA ALA A 166 -1.02 -4.11 1.57
C ALA A 166 -1.15 -3.24 0.31
N LEU A 167 -1.66 -2.02 0.45
CA LEU A 167 -1.82 -1.08 -0.65
C LEU A 167 -1.67 0.37 -0.17
N GLY A 168 -0.94 1.20 -0.93
CA GLY A 168 -0.77 2.62 -0.60
C GLY A 168 -0.09 2.85 0.76
N GLY A 169 0.89 2.01 1.11
CA GLY A 169 1.56 2.05 2.41
C GLY A 169 0.65 1.74 3.62
N SER A 170 -0.53 1.19 3.39
CA SER A 170 -1.46 0.74 4.43
C SER A 170 -1.66 -0.76 4.36
N THR A 171 -1.80 -1.42 5.50
CA THR A 171 -2.29 -2.80 5.60
C THR A 171 -3.72 -2.78 6.12
N VAL A 172 -4.64 -3.36 5.36
CA VAL A 172 -6.07 -3.37 5.66
C VAL A 172 -6.68 -4.75 5.44
N SER A 173 -7.82 -4.98 6.07
CA SER A 173 -8.59 -6.20 5.91
C SER A 173 -9.44 -6.18 4.65
N THR A 174 -9.63 -7.36 4.07
CA THR A 174 -10.57 -7.62 2.97
C THR A 174 -11.77 -8.45 3.44
N ASP A 175 -11.87 -8.73 4.73
CA ASP A 175 -13.08 -9.31 5.33
C ASP A 175 -14.24 -8.35 5.07
N PRO A 176 -15.37 -8.81 4.48
CA PRO A 176 -16.55 -7.97 4.29
C PRO A 176 -16.99 -7.21 5.55
N ALA A 177 -16.81 -7.78 6.75
CA ALA A 177 -17.16 -7.13 8.01
C ALA A 177 -16.24 -5.96 8.39
N TYR A 178 -14.98 -5.98 7.93
CA TYR A 178 -13.95 -5.01 8.29
C TYR A 178 -13.24 -4.40 7.07
N PHE A 179 -13.89 -4.46 5.91
CA PHE A 179 -13.27 -4.13 4.64
C PHE A 179 -12.68 -2.72 4.65
N GLY A 180 -11.40 -2.60 4.27
CA GLY A 180 -10.68 -1.33 4.22
C GLY A 180 -10.25 -0.77 5.58
N LYS A 181 -10.51 -1.49 6.68
CA LYS A 181 -10.04 -1.13 8.03
C LYS A 181 -8.76 -1.89 8.38
N THR A 182 -7.93 -1.29 9.23
CA THR A 182 -6.87 -2.02 9.93
C THR A 182 -7.48 -2.70 11.16
N VAL A 183 -7.47 -4.02 11.18
CA VAL A 183 -8.08 -4.85 12.23
C VAL A 183 -7.01 -5.33 13.20
N TYR A 184 -7.26 -5.17 14.49
CA TYR A 184 -6.39 -5.63 15.56
C TYR A 184 -7.10 -6.69 16.41
N ALA A 185 -6.38 -7.71 16.81
CA ALA A 185 -6.79 -8.68 17.82
C ALA A 185 -6.15 -8.31 19.17
N CYS A 186 -6.98 -8.06 20.19
CA CYS A 186 -6.52 -7.72 21.53
C CYS A 186 -6.90 -8.81 22.52
N ALA A 187 -6.00 -9.10 23.47
CA ALA A 187 -6.28 -10.07 24.53
C ALA A 187 -7.31 -9.58 25.56
N SER A 188 -7.52 -8.26 25.68
CA SER A 188 -8.44 -7.66 26.66
C SER A 188 -8.94 -6.27 26.24
N GLU A 189 -9.99 -5.78 26.88
CA GLU A 189 -10.48 -4.40 26.69
C GLU A 189 -9.42 -3.37 27.10
N GLN A 190 -8.65 -3.63 28.16
CA GLN A 190 -7.55 -2.76 28.58
C GLN A 190 -6.49 -2.63 27.48
N ALA A 191 -6.18 -3.72 26.78
CA ALA A 191 -5.24 -3.67 25.67
C ALA A 191 -5.78 -2.85 24.49
N LYS A 192 -7.08 -2.97 24.20
CA LYS A 192 -7.77 -2.12 23.21
C LYS A 192 -7.75 -0.64 23.60
N GLU A 193 -8.03 -0.31 24.86
CA GLU A 193 -7.98 1.09 25.34
C GLU A 193 -6.58 1.69 25.17
N LYS A 194 -5.53 0.94 25.54
CA LYS A 194 -4.14 1.37 25.32
C LYS A 194 -3.79 1.53 23.85
N LEU A 195 -4.26 0.62 22.98
CA LEU A 195 -4.09 0.76 21.53
C LEU A 195 -4.74 2.05 21.03
N LEU A 196 -6.02 2.29 21.34
CA LEU A 196 -6.76 3.46 20.86
C LEU A 196 -6.17 4.77 21.41
N SER A 197 -5.74 4.77 22.68
CA SER A 197 -5.03 5.89 23.29
C SER A 197 -3.69 6.15 22.58
N GLY A 198 -2.89 5.11 22.35
CA GLY A 198 -1.64 5.21 21.59
C GLY A 198 -1.86 5.77 20.19
N LEU A 199 -2.84 5.25 19.44
CA LEU A 199 -3.19 5.74 18.10
C LEU A 199 -3.64 7.21 18.11
N SER A 200 -4.14 7.71 19.24
CA SER A 200 -4.52 9.11 19.42
C SER A 200 -3.34 10.00 19.84
N VAL A 201 -2.28 9.43 20.43
CA VAL A 201 -1.08 10.14 20.94
C VAL A 201 0.07 10.16 19.94
N ASN A 202 0.35 9.06 19.22
CA ASN A 202 1.36 9.01 18.14
C ASN A 202 0.88 9.71 16.85
N ASN A 203 0.10 10.78 16.98
CA ASN A 203 -0.20 11.70 15.90
C ASN A 203 1.06 12.52 15.58
N TYR A 204 2.03 11.84 14.96
CA TYR A 204 3.07 12.43 14.15
C TYR A 204 2.39 13.34 13.13
N SER A 205 2.52 14.65 13.34
CA SER A 205 1.99 15.76 12.53
C SER A 205 1.49 15.35 11.14
N THR A 206 0.24 14.94 11.06
CA THR A 206 -0.34 14.62 9.77
C THR A 206 -0.78 15.93 9.14
N ILE A 207 0.17 16.57 8.43
CA ILE A 207 -0.18 17.68 7.57
C ILE A 207 -0.92 17.10 6.38
N ALA A 208 -2.22 17.38 6.29
CA ALA A 208 -2.91 17.29 5.02
C ALA A 208 -2.26 18.30 4.06
N GLY A 209 -1.50 17.79 3.10
CA GLY A 209 -0.73 18.61 2.17
C GLY A 209 -0.45 17.86 0.88
N SER A 210 -0.08 18.59 -0.16
CA SER A 210 0.38 18.00 -1.41
C SER A 210 1.78 17.39 -1.21
N VAL A 211 1.80 16.16 -0.69
CA VAL A 211 3.00 15.32 -0.49
C VAL A 211 3.93 15.31 -1.72
N ALA A 212 3.36 15.46 -2.92
CA ALA A 212 4.12 15.52 -4.18
C ALA A 212 5.03 16.75 -4.31
N THR A 213 4.60 17.93 -3.83
CA THR A 213 5.41 19.16 -3.85
C THR A 213 6.51 19.11 -2.78
N ASP A 214 6.19 18.53 -1.63
CA ASP A 214 7.05 18.52 -0.45
C ASP A 214 8.12 17.41 -0.46
N MET A 215 7.91 16.34 -1.23
CA MET A 215 8.86 15.23 -1.39
C MET A 215 9.45 15.15 -2.81
N ALA A 216 9.52 16.31 -3.50
CA ALA A 216 9.87 16.41 -4.91
C ALA A 216 11.17 15.68 -5.30
N THR A 217 12.23 15.74 -4.47
CA THR A 217 13.50 15.03 -4.74
C THR A 217 13.30 13.51 -4.82
N HIS A 218 12.55 12.93 -3.88
CA HIS A 218 12.30 11.49 -3.89
C HIS A 218 11.30 11.10 -4.99
N LEU A 219 10.35 11.98 -5.33
CA LEU A 219 9.48 11.78 -6.49
C LEU A 219 10.31 11.73 -7.78
N ILE A 220 11.23 12.68 -7.99
CA ILE A 220 12.14 12.69 -9.14
C ILE A 220 12.99 11.42 -9.16
N PHE A 221 13.53 11.00 -8.01
CA PHE A 221 14.26 9.73 -7.90
C PHE A 221 13.41 8.55 -8.38
N LYS A 222 12.17 8.40 -7.88
CA LYS A 222 11.26 7.33 -8.29
C LYS A 222 10.89 7.38 -9.77
N GLN A 223 10.62 8.58 -10.32
CA GLN A 223 10.37 8.78 -11.75
C GLN A 223 11.57 8.34 -12.59
N LYS A 224 12.80 8.68 -12.17
CA LYS A 224 14.04 8.24 -12.81
C LYS A 224 14.19 6.73 -12.75
N THR A 225 13.95 6.11 -11.59
CA THR A 225 14.00 4.65 -11.43
C THR A 225 13.00 3.95 -12.35
N ALA A 226 11.77 4.46 -12.43
CA ALA A 226 10.75 3.92 -13.33
C ALA A 226 11.10 4.09 -14.82
N ALA A 227 11.94 5.07 -15.17
CA ALA A 227 12.39 5.33 -16.54
C ALA A 227 13.63 4.51 -16.96
N VAL A 228 14.27 3.77 -16.05
CA VAL A 228 15.46 2.96 -16.38
C VAL A 228 15.06 1.81 -17.31
N SER A 229 15.56 1.84 -18.54
CA SER A 229 15.27 0.80 -19.55
C SER A 229 15.70 -0.60 -19.12
N ALA A 230 16.81 -0.72 -18.37
CA ALA A 230 17.29 -1.98 -17.81
C ALA A 230 16.38 -2.57 -16.72
N SER A 231 15.49 -1.76 -16.12
CA SER A 231 14.48 -2.24 -15.17
C SER A 231 13.32 -2.95 -15.86
N ASN A 232 13.31 -2.98 -17.20
CA ASN A 232 12.41 -3.80 -18.01
C ASN A 232 10.92 -3.53 -17.76
N PHE A 233 10.59 -2.36 -17.21
CA PHE A 233 9.22 -1.97 -16.88
C PHE A 233 8.41 -1.50 -18.09
N ASN A 234 8.84 -1.59 -19.35
CA ASN A 234 8.07 -1.25 -20.57
C ASN A 234 7.22 0.04 -20.64
N TRP A 235 7.15 0.87 -19.60
CA TRP A 235 6.47 2.13 -19.59
C TRP A 235 7.25 3.09 -20.45
N THR A 236 6.53 3.96 -21.14
CA THR A 236 7.19 5.01 -21.91
C THR A 236 7.95 5.95 -20.97
N ALA A 237 9.08 6.50 -21.41
CA ALA A 237 9.81 7.50 -20.63
C ALA A 237 8.92 8.70 -20.28
N ALA A 238 7.95 9.05 -21.14
CA ALA A 238 6.96 10.08 -20.89
C ALA A 238 6.01 9.73 -19.73
N ALA A 239 5.58 8.48 -19.62
CA ALA A 239 4.74 8.02 -18.50
C ALA A 239 5.51 7.97 -17.19
N ALA A 240 6.76 7.49 -17.22
CA ALA A 240 7.65 7.48 -16.06
C ALA A 240 7.95 8.90 -15.55
N ALA A 241 8.21 9.85 -16.46
CA ALA A 241 8.43 11.26 -16.11
C ALA A 241 7.19 11.95 -15.51
N LYS A 242 5.99 11.46 -15.82
CA LYS A 242 4.72 11.92 -15.21
C LYS A 242 4.34 11.11 -13.98
N GLY A 243 5.25 10.29 -13.46
CA GLY A 243 4.98 9.46 -12.30
C GLY A 243 4.51 10.29 -11.10
N ARG A 244 3.55 9.80 -10.33
CA ARG A 244 2.96 10.51 -9.18
C ARG A 244 2.51 9.53 -8.11
N LEU A 245 2.19 10.06 -6.93
CA LEU A 245 1.52 9.27 -5.91
C LEU A 245 0.11 8.87 -6.41
N ILE A 246 -0.32 7.66 -6.09
CA ILE A 246 -1.69 7.18 -6.34
C ILE A 246 -2.70 8.13 -5.69
N ASN A 247 -3.89 8.36 -6.26
CA ASN A 247 -4.92 9.19 -5.62
C ASN A 247 -5.95 8.35 -4.85
N VAL A 248 -6.78 8.98 -4.02
CA VAL A 248 -7.75 8.27 -3.15
C VAL A 248 -8.78 7.48 -3.97
N THR A 249 -9.17 7.97 -5.15
CA THR A 249 -10.13 7.25 -6.02
C THR A 249 -9.51 5.98 -6.60
N GLU A 250 -8.27 6.06 -7.06
CA GLU A 250 -7.48 4.91 -7.54
C GLU A 250 -7.24 3.93 -6.40
N LEU A 251 -6.87 4.42 -5.22
CA LEU A 251 -6.70 3.62 -4.01
C LEU A 251 -8.00 2.90 -3.63
N THR A 252 -9.13 3.59 -3.68
CA THR A 252 -10.45 3.00 -3.38
C THR A 252 -10.83 1.94 -4.42
N THR A 253 -10.52 2.20 -5.69
CA THR A 253 -10.79 1.26 -6.79
C THR A 253 -9.96 -0.01 -6.62
N ALA A 254 -8.66 0.12 -6.39
CA ALA A 254 -7.78 -1.00 -6.08
C ALA A 254 -8.20 -1.71 -4.78
N GLY A 255 -8.62 -0.96 -3.76
CA GLY A 255 -9.20 -1.51 -2.53
C GLY A 255 -10.40 -2.41 -2.80
N LYS A 256 -11.35 -1.99 -3.66
CA LYS A 256 -12.51 -2.80 -4.09
C LYS A 256 -12.11 -4.10 -4.79
N SER A 257 -10.99 -4.09 -5.50
CA SER A 257 -10.35 -5.28 -6.06
C SER A 257 -9.47 -6.03 -5.05
N GLY A 258 -9.54 -5.72 -3.76
CA GLY A 258 -8.62 -6.19 -2.72
C GLY A 258 -8.44 -7.71 -2.65
N ALA A 259 -9.53 -8.48 -2.74
CA ALA A 259 -9.44 -9.94 -2.78
C ALA A 259 -8.70 -10.44 -4.03
N ALA A 260 -8.92 -9.80 -5.18
CA ALA A 260 -8.19 -10.11 -6.41
C ALA A 260 -6.72 -9.70 -6.33
N LEU A 261 -6.41 -8.57 -5.69
CA LEU A 261 -5.03 -8.14 -5.43
C LEU A 261 -4.30 -9.13 -4.52
N ILE A 262 -4.95 -9.68 -3.49
CA ILE A 262 -4.36 -10.73 -2.64
C ILE A 262 -4.08 -11.98 -3.48
N ALA A 263 -5.05 -12.44 -4.28
CA ALA A 263 -4.87 -13.61 -5.14
C ALA A 263 -3.73 -13.41 -6.18
N PHE A 264 -3.70 -12.23 -6.79
CA PHE A 264 -2.65 -11.80 -7.71
C PHE A 264 -1.27 -11.78 -7.04
N THR A 265 -1.17 -11.26 -5.81
CA THR A 265 0.07 -11.25 -5.03
C THR A 265 0.55 -12.67 -4.73
N VAL A 266 -0.35 -13.60 -4.38
CA VAL A 266 0.02 -15.01 -4.17
C VAL A 266 0.56 -15.64 -5.45
N ALA A 267 -0.10 -15.43 -6.59
CA ALA A 267 0.38 -15.90 -7.89
C ALA A 267 1.78 -15.33 -8.23
N ASN A 268 1.99 -14.04 -7.94
CA ASN A 268 3.28 -13.39 -8.11
C ASN A 268 4.37 -13.94 -7.20
N LEU A 269 4.06 -14.22 -5.93
CA LEU A 269 5.01 -14.80 -4.99
C LEU A 269 5.46 -16.19 -5.46
N ILE A 270 4.55 -17.01 -5.97
CA ILE A 270 4.88 -18.31 -6.57
C ILE A 270 5.81 -18.11 -7.76
N ASN A 271 5.51 -17.18 -8.67
CA ASN A 271 6.41 -16.85 -9.77
C ASN A 271 7.80 -16.42 -9.26
N ALA A 272 7.87 -15.49 -8.31
CA ALA A 272 9.10 -14.96 -7.73
C ALA A 272 9.97 -16.06 -7.06
N GLN A 273 9.35 -17.07 -6.44
CA GLN A 273 10.08 -18.21 -5.87
C GLN A 273 10.88 -18.98 -6.93
N PHE A 274 10.26 -19.34 -8.06
CA PHE A 274 10.98 -20.03 -9.16
C PHE A 274 12.08 -19.18 -9.76
N VAL A 275 11.77 -17.90 -9.89
CA VAL A 275 12.62 -16.89 -10.48
C VAL A 275 13.90 -16.67 -9.68
N ASN A 276 13.80 -16.53 -8.36
CA ASN A 276 14.95 -16.36 -7.48
C ASN A 276 15.87 -17.60 -7.45
N LEU A 277 15.34 -18.75 -7.86
CA LEU A 277 16.10 -19.99 -8.03
C LEU A 277 16.71 -20.15 -9.43
N GLY A 278 16.67 -19.10 -10.27
CA GLY A 278 17.16 -19.14 -11.65
C GLY A 278 16.27 -19.93 -12.62
N ALA A 279 15.06 -20.32 -12.19
CA ALA A 279 14.14 -21.18 -12.92
C ALA A 279 12.89 -20.44 -13.43
N GLY A 280 13.01 -19.16 -13.79
CA GLY A 280 11.85 -18.35 -14.18
C GLY A 280 11.17 -18.73 -15.51
N ALA A 281 11.81 -19.58 -16.32
CA ALA A 281 11.19 -20.23 -17.49
C ALA A 281 10.52 -21.58 -17.18
N ALA A 282 10.62 -22.08 -15.94
CA ALA A 282 10.01 -23.36 -15.56
C ALA A 282 8.48 -23.32 -15.72
N PRO A 283 7.83 -24.46 -16.02
CA PRO A 283 6.37 -24.53 -16.16
C PRO A 283 5.62 -23.93 -14.97
N GLY A 284 6.10 -24.13 -13.74
CA GLY A 284 5.50 -23.53 -12.54
C GLY A 284 5.48 -22.00 -12.56
N ALA A 285 6.56 -21.36 -13.02
CA ALA A 285 6.64 -19.91 -13.15
C ALA A 285 5.72 -19.40 -14.29
N VAL A 286 5.67 -20.12 -15.41
CA VAL A 286 4.78 -19.79 -16.55
C VAL A 286 3.32 -19.85 -16.12
N THR A 287 2.90 -20.92 -15.44
CA THR A 287 1.53 -21.09 -14.95
C THR A 287 1.16 -20.05 -13.90
N ALA A 288 2.07 -19.72 -12.98
CA ALA A 288 1.85 -18.68 -11.97
C ALA A 288 1.61 -17.30 -12.61
N ARG A 289 2.35 -16.96 -13.67
CA ARG A 289 2.12 -15.72 -14.44
C ARG A 289 0.80 -15.74 -15.20
N ALA A 290 0.46 -16.87 -15.82
CA ALA A 290 -0.82 -17.04 -16.50
C ALA A 290 -2.00 -16.91 -15.51
N CYS A 291 -1.84 -17.40 -14.28
CA CYS A 291 -2.79 -17.20 -13.20
C CYS A 291 -2.94 -15.71 -12.83
N ALA A 292 -1.82 -15.01 -12.55
CA ALA A 292 -1.85 -13.59 -12.23
C ALA A 292 -2.53 -12.75 -13.32
N LYS A 293 -2.24 -13.06 -14.60
CA LYS A 293 -2.87 -12.42 -15.76
C LYS A 293 -4.38 -12.69 -15.83
N ALA A 294 -4.80 -13.93 -15.59
CA ALA A 294 -6.22 -14.31 -15.60
C ALA A 294 -7.00 -13.63 -14.46
N ILE A 295 -6.42 -13.56 -13.25
CA ILE A 295 -7.02 -12.84 -12.12
C ILE A 295 -7.23 -11.36 -12.49
N LEU A 296 -6.20 -10.71 -13.04
CA LEU A 296 -6.29 -9.30 -13.40
C LEU A 296 -7.31 -9.05 -14.53
N ALA A 297 -7.36 -9.92 -15.53
CA ALA A 297 -8.28 -9.79 -16.66
C ALA A 297 -9.77 -9.87 -16.27
N ASN A 298 -10.09 -10.51 -15.14
CA ASN A 298 -11.44 -10.61 -14.60
C ASN A 298 -11.88 -9.37 -13.79
N GLU A 299 -10.98 -8.43 -13.53
CA GLU A 299 -11.28 -7.20 -12.81
C GLU A 299 -11.71 -6.07 -13.75
N SER A 300 -12.29 -5.00 -13.20
CA SER A 300 -12.70 -3.83 -13.99
C SER A 300 -11.55 -3.22 -14.80
N THR A 301 -11.85 -2.62 -15.95
CA THR A 301 -10.87 -1.90 -16.77
C THR A 301 -10.07 -0.88 -15.96
N GLU A 302 -10.73 -0.15 -15.06
CA GLU A 302 -10.06 0.79 -14.16
C GLU A 302 -9.07 0.11 -13.21
N ALA A 303 -9.42 -1.03 -12.61
CA ALA A 303 -8.51 -1.78 -11.76
C ALA A 303 -7.32 -2.35 -12.54
N GLN A 304 -7.54 -2.81 -13.77
CA GLN A 304 -6.48 -3.26 -14.68
C GLN A 304 -5.51 -2.13 -15.02
N SER A 305 -6.01 -0.94 -15.35
CA SER A 305 -5.17 0.23 -15.63
C SER A 305 -4.36 0.67 -14.40
N ILE A 306 -4.95 0.63 -13.20
CA ILE A 306 -4.23 0.97 -11.96
C ILE A 306 -3.12 -0.05 -11.70
N ALA A 307 -3.40 -1.35 -11.83
CA ALA A 307 -2.39 -2.40 -11.63
C ALA A 307 -1.24 -2.30 -12.64
N ALA A 308 -1.53 -1.97 -13.90
CA ALA A 308 -0.54 -1.76 -14.94
C ALA A 308 0.32 -0.50 -14.72
N ALA A 309 -0.21 0.51 -14.04
CA ALA A 309 0.50 1.76 -13.76
C ALA A 309 1.26 1.76 -12.43
N LEU A 310 0.93 0.85 -11.51
CA LEU A 310 1.51 0.83 -10.16
C LEU A 310 2.98 0.35 -10.18
N HIS A 311 3.84 1.11 -9.49
CA HIS A 311 5.23 0.81 -9.19
C HIS A 311 5.39 0.56 -7.68
N ASP A 312 4.95 -0.62 -7.26
CA ASP A 312 5.09 -1.16 -5.90
C ASP A 312 5.94 -2.44 -5.95
N ASN A 313 7.20 -2.31 -5.58
CA ASN A 313 8.14 -3.42 -5.45
C ASN A 313 8.67 -3.42 -4.01
N ILE A 314 7.97 -4.10 -3.11
CA ILE A 314 8.41 -4.32 -1.73
C ILE A 314 8.56 -5.84 -1.52
N PRO A 315 9.73 -6.41 -1.87
CA PRO A 315 9.97 -7.85 -1.75
C PRO A 315 9.72 -8.38 -0.35
N ALA A 316 10.04 -7.60 0.69
CA ALA A 316 9.85 -7.95 2.09
C ALA A 316 8.37 -8.01 2.52
N ALA A 317 7.49 -7.25 1.85
CA ALA A 317 6.05 -7.28 2.09
C ALA A 317 5.31 -8.19 1.08
N GLY A 318 6.06 -8.82 0.16
CA GLY A 318 5.50 -9.62 -0.92
C GLY A 318 4.67 -8.82 -1.92
N THR A 319 4.64 -7.49 -1.87
CA THR A 319 3.94 -6.68 -2.87
C THR A 319 4.83 -6.52 -4.09
N PHE A 320 4.36 -7.07 -5.20
CA PHE A 320 5.04 -6.99 -6.49
C PHE A 320 4.04 -6.54 -7.55
N PHE A 321 3.64 -5.27 -7.46
CA PHE A 321 3.10 -4.55 -8.60
C PHE A 321 4.25 -3.77 -9.22
N ALA A 322 5.17 -4.49 -9.87
CA ALA A 322 6.11 -3.86 -10.78
C ALA A 322 5.46 -3.96 -12.15
N GLY A 323 4.43 -3.13 -12.36
CA GLY A 323 3.35 -3.28 -13.32
C GLY A 323 3.74 -3.36 -14.77
N ALA A 324 4.99 -3.67 -15.12
CA ALA A 324 5.43 -3.91 -16.47
C ALA A 324 6.81 -4.58 -16.58
N ALA A 325 7.28 -5.33 -15.58
CA ALA A 325 8.51 -6.12 -15.74
C ALA A 325 8.31 -7.19 -16.84
N THR A 326 8.83 -6.92 -18.03
CA THR A 326 8.87 -7.84 -19.17
C THR A 326 10.33 -8.09 -19.56
N GLY A 327 10.72 -9.33 -19.80
CA GLY A 327 11.98 -9.61 -20.51
C GLY A 327 13.24 -9.68 -19.66
N SER A 328 13.13 -9.72 -18.33
CA SER A 328 14.10 -10.50 -17.56
C SER A 328 13.54 -11.91 -17.44
N SER A 329 14.38 -12.94 -17.56
CA SER A 329 14.03 -14.36 -17.38
C SER A 329 13.37 -14.69 -16.02
N THR A 330 13.22 -13.66 -15.17
CA THR A 330 12.69 -13.61 -13.82
C THR A 330 11.27 -13.02 -13.72
N THR A 331 10.75 -12.33 -14.73
CA THR A 331 9.46 -11.61 -14.67
C THR A 331 8.82 -11.65 -16.05
N GLY A 332 8.10 -12.73 -16.34
CA GLY A 332 7.32 -12.81 -17.58
C GLY A 332 6.07 -11.92 -17.53
N ASP A 333 5.55 -11.63 -18.71
CA ASP A 333 4.50 -10.63 -19.02
C ASP A 333 3.15 -10.89 -18.31
N ILE A 334 3.05 -10.48 -17.04
CA ILE A 334 1.77 -10.47 -16.30
C ILE A 334 0.83 -9.40 -16.88
N ILE A 335 1.39 -8.28 -17.32
CA ILE A 335 0.73 -7.35 -18.22
C ILE A 335 1.40 -7.36 -19.59
N THR A 336 0.66 -7.04 -20.63
CA THR A 336 1.20 -6.99 -22.00
C THR A 336 1.97 -5.69 -22.25
N THR A 337 2.91 -5.71 -23.20
CA THR A 337 3.58 -4.49 -23.69
C THR A 337 2.59 -3.44 -24.20
N ALA A 338 1.48 -3.86 -24.80
CA ALA A 338 0.41 -2.94 -25.23
C ALA A 338 -0.23 -2.23 -24.03
N GLN A 339 -0.59 -2.96 -22.97
CA GLN A 339 -1.11 -2.38 -21.73
C GLN A 339 -0.09 -1.44 -21.06
N ALA A 340 1.21 -1.79 -21.08
CA ALA A 340 2.27 -0.92 -20.57
C ALA A 340 2.40 0.39 -21.36
N ALA A 341 2.26 0.32 -22.69
CA ALA A 341 2.32 1.48 -23.57
C ALA A 341 1.13 2.43 -23.42
N GLU A 342 -0.02 1.93 -22.94
CA GLU A 342 -1.21 2.72 -22.64
C GLU A 342 -1.11 3.49 -21.31
N VAL A 343 -0.17 3.14 -20.44
CA VAL A 343 0.07 3.86 -19.17
C VAL A 343 0.53 5.28 -19.48
N LYS A 344 -0.22 6.26 -18.96
CA LYS A 344 0.06 7.70 -19.15
C LYS A 344 0.87 8.31 -18.01
N GLU A 345 0.77 7.73 -16.82
CA GLU A 345 1.40 8.17 -15.57
C GLU A 345 1.73 6.93 -14.74
N VAL A 346 2.95 6.81 -14.24
CA VAL A 346 3.32 5.76 -13.28
C VAL A 346 2.81 6.12 -11.88
N LEU A 347 2.23 5.16 -11.16
CA LEU A 347 1.67 5.37 -9.83
C LEU A 347 2.62 4.84 -8.75
N PHE A 348 2.90 5.66 -7.74
CA PHE A 348 3.68 5.28 -6.56
C PHE A 348 2.76 5.13 -5.34
N SER A 349 3.03 4.13 -4.50
CA SER A 349 2.24 3.88 -3.28
C SER A 349 2.69 4.70 -2.07
N SER A 350 3.90 5.26 -2.10
CA SER A 350 4.47 6.11 -1.05
C SER A 350 5.53 7.06 -1.58
N LEU A 351 5.83 8.12 -0.84
CA LEU A 351 7.02 8.97 -0.98
C LEU A 351 7.65 9.17 0.41
N SER A 352 8.94 9.47 0.50
CA SER A 352 9.62 9.72 1.76
C SER A 352 10.64 10.85 1.64
N CYS A 353 10.94 11.47 2.78
CA CYS A 353 11.99 12.47 2.96
C CYS A 353 12.61 12.32 4.36
N LYS A 354 13.77 12.97 4.62
CA LYS A 354 14.40 13.03 5.94
C LYS A 354 14.54 14.47 6.46
N TYR A 355 14.51 14.64 7.78
CA TYR A 355 14.86 15.88 8.49
C TYR A 355 16.32 15.83 8.96
N GLY A 356 17.01 16.97 8.87
CA GLY A 356 18.41 17.14 9.28
C GLY A 356 19.20 17.88 8.20
N ASP A 357 20.29 18.54 8.57
CA ASP A 357 21.16 19.21 7.61
C ASP A 357 21.71 18.16 6.64
N PHE A 358 21.47 18.41 5.36
CA PHE A 358 21.78 17.47 4.30
C PHE A 358 23.25 17.63 3.99
N ASP A 359 24.10 16.75 4.52
CA ASP A 359 25.48 16.66 4.05
C ASP A 359 25.46 16.27 2.56
N GLU A 360 25.69 17.27 1.70
CA GLU A 360 25.75 17.09 0.25
C GLU A 360 26.93 16.20 -0.16
N GLU A 361 27.89 15.94 0.72
CA GLU A 361 29.06 15.11 0.47
C GLU A 361 28.84 13.63 0.87
N ASN A 362 27.80 13.33 1.66
CA ASN A 362 27.53 11.97 2.11
C ASN A 362 27.07 11.06 0.95
N THR A 363 27.87 10.04 0.61
CA THR A 363 27.61 9.12 -0.51
C THR A 363 26.43 8.19 -0.29
N THR A 364 25.95 8.00 0.95
CA THR A 364 24.81 7.10 1.24
C THR A 364 23.44 7.68 0.87
N ASN A 365 23.33 9.00 0.63
CA ASN A 365 22.11 9.66 0.15
C ASN A 365 22.03 9.76 -1.39
N LYS A 366 23.00 9.16 -2.07
CA LYS A 366 23.15 9.16 -3.51
C LYS A 366 23.20 7.73 -4.00
N THR A 367 22.62 7.51 -5.17
CA THR A 367 22.73 6.22 -5.84
C THR A 367 22.86 6.42 -7.34
N THR A 368 23.28 5.37 -8.01
CA THR A 368 23.29 5.34 -9.48
C THR A 368 21.93 4.87 -9.97
N VAL A 369 21.30 5.65 -10.84
CA VAL A 369 20.03 5.28 -11.48
C VAL A 369 20.27 5.17 -12.99
N GLY A 370 20.21 3.95 -13.50
CA GLY A 370 20.61 3.67 -14.88
C GLY A 370 22.09 4.03 -15.09
N THR A 371 22.35 5.00 -15.96
CA THR A 371 23.71 5.53 -16.23
C THR A 371 24.03 6.81 -15.46
N GLU A 372 23.06 7.38 -14.75
CA GLU A 372 23.25 8.62 -13.99
C GLU A 372 23.78 8.31 -12.59
N ALA A 373 25.01 8.74 -12.30
CA ALA A 373 25.61 8.62 -10.97
C ALA A 373 25.14 9.77 -10.06
N ASN A 374 25.26 9.59 -8.74
CA ASN A 374 25.01 10.64 -7.74
C ASN A 374 23.57 11.17 -7.72
N VAL A 375 22.57 10.37 -8.12
CA VAL A 375 21.16 10.75 -8.01
C VAL A 375 20.75 10.72 -6.54
N LYS A 376 20.26 11.84 -6.02
CA LYS A 376 19.75 11.94 -4.65
C LYS A 376 18.55 11.00 -4.50
N ASN A 377 18.66 9.99 -3.64
CA ASN A 377 17.62 8.97 -3.43
C ASN A 377 16.70 9.27 -2.24
N ILE A 378 17.07 10.25 -1.41
CA ILE A 378 16.31 10.72 -0.26
C ILE A 378 16.18 12.23 -0.39
N GLY A 379 14.97 12.78 -0.24
CA GLY A 379 14.73 14.21 -0.21
C GLY A 379 14.82 14.81 1.19
N THR A 380 15.04 16.13 1.27
CA THR A 380 14.91 16.89 2.53
C THR A 380 13.45 17.20 2.79
N CYS A 381 12.97 16.92 4.00
CA CYS A 381 11.62 17.29 4.39
C CYS A 381 11.47 18.82 4.52
N PRO A 382 10.35 19.42 4.09
CA PRO A 382 10.04 20.82 4.32
C PRO A 382 10.17 21.21 5.78
N THR A 383 10.61 22.45 6.02
CA THR A 383 10.70 23.03 7.36
C THR A 383 9.34 23.24 8.03
N THR A 384 8.25 23.16 7.26
CA THR A 384 6.86 23.31 7.72
C THR A 384 6.30 22.06 8.39
N TYR A 385 6.87 20.89 8.17
CA TYR A 385 6.45 19.72 8.94
C TYR A 385 7.00 19.79 10.37
N PRO A 386 6.17 19.56 11.41
CA PRO A 386 6.60 19.57 12.80
C PRO A 386 7.80 18.67 13.07
N LYS A 387 8.83 19.26 13.68
CA LYS A 387 9.92 18.53 14.32
C LYS A 387 9.41 18.00 15.66
N ILE A 388 9.82 16.79 16.03
CA ILE A 388 9.42 16.11 17.26
C ILE A 388 10.45 16.31 18.33
#